data_AF-A0A1Q4FBR5-F1
#
_entry.id   AF-A0A1Q4FBR5-F1
#
_cell.length_a   1.000
_cell.length_b   1.000
_cell.length_c   1.000
_cell.angle_alpha   90.00
_cell.angle_beta   90.00
_cell.angle_gamma   90.00
#
_symmetry.space_group_name_H-M   'P 1'
#
loop_
_entity.id
_entity.type
_entity.pdbx_description
1 polymer ?
#
loop_
_entity_poly.entity_id
_entity_poly.type
_entity_poly.pdbx_seq_one_letter_code
_entity_poly.pdbx_strand_id
1 'polypeptide(L)'
;MQGPDLVYTWVARTDNPSFPLHLDFVVTPQPGFDPVVYALSELDDGATCVAAIDTFGAGAAELLHVEEQLIPGHRYYLYIDSRNSAALEGDFNLFVSTFISVELQSFTID
;
A
#
# COMPACT_ATOMS: atom_id res chain seq x y z
N MET A 1 18.98 7.41 11.77
CA MET A 1 19.07 7.23 10.31
C MET A 1 17.66 7.47 9.81
N GLN A 2 17.45 8.48 8.96
CA GLN A 2 16.23 8.54 8.15
C GLN A 2 16.25 7.25 7.32
N GLY A 3 15.21 6.47 7.48
CA GLY A 3 15.06 5.18 6.83
C GLY A 3 13.59 5.01 6.51
N PRO A 4 13.23 3.87 5.93
CA PRO A 4 11.84 3.59 5.67
C PRO A 4 11.04 3.59 6.97
N ASP A 5 10.00 4.41 7.02
CA ASP A 5 9.09 4.48 8.15
C ASP A 5 7.98 3.46 7.96
N LEU A 6 7.76 2.61 8.98
CA LEU A 6 6.60 1.73 9.04
C LEU A 6 5.35 2.56 9.34
N VAL A 7 4.47 2.71 8.36
CA VAL A 7 3.32 3.62 8.46
C VAL A 7 1.99 2.89 8.60
N TYR A 8 1.90 1.63 8.19
CA TYR A 8 0.67 0.83 8.28
C TYR A 8 0.96 -0.66 8.43
N THR A 9 0.10 -1.37 9.16
CA THR A 9 0.15 -2.84 9.25
C THR A 9 -1.24 -3.42 9.10
N TRP A 10 -1.34 -4.58 8.44
CA TRP A 10 -2.59 -5.32 8.34
C TRP A 10 -2.36 -6.82 8.44
N VAL A 11 -3.45 -7.53 8.72
CA VAL A 11 -3.48 -9.00 8.67
C VAL A 11 -4.37 -9.40 7.51
N ALA A 12 -3.86 -10.21 6.59
CA ALA A 12 -4.67 -10.76 5.51
C ALA A 12 -5.69 -11.73 6.13
N ARG A 13 -6.98 -11.43 5.99
CA ARG A 13 -8.06 -12.20 6.60
C ARG A 13 -9.00 -12.71 5.52
N THR A 14 -9.42 -13.96 5.64
CA THR A 14 -10.41 -14.58 4.74
C THR A 14 -11.75 -14.80 5.41
N ASP A 15 -11.84 -14.55 6.71
CA ASP A 15 -13.06 -14.70 7.52
C ASP A 15 -13.99 -13.48 7.45
N ASN A 16 -13.49 -12.36 6.90
CA ASN A 16 -14.27 -11.17 6.64
C ASN A 16 -14.39 -10.96 5.11
N PRO A 17 -15.57 -11.22 4.50
CA PRO A 17 -15.76 -10.95 3.07
C PRO A 17 -15.63 -9.45 2.72
N SER A 18 -15.60 -8.56 3.72
CA SER A 18 -15.38 -7.12 3.56
C SER A 18 -13.92 -6.68 3.72
N PHE A 19 -12.99 -7.57 4.09
CA PHE A 19 -11.56 -7.28 4.17
C PHE A 19 -10.81 -8.20 3.20
N PRO A 20 -10.76 -7.86 1.91
CA PRO A 20 -10.22 -8.71 0.87
C PRO A 20 -8.70 -8.91 1.02
N LEU A 21 -8.21 -9.92 0.30
CA LEU A 21 -6.79 -10.18 0.02
C LEU A 21 -6.14 -9.06 -0.81
N HIS A 22 -6.85 -7.95 -1.02
CA HIS A 22 -6.48 -6.86 -1.91
C HIS A 22 -6.59 -5.51 -1.19
N LEU A 23 -5.49 -4.76 -1.15
CA LEU A 23 -5.46 -3.40 -0.60
C LEU A 23 -4.79 -2.45 -1.56
N ASP A 24 -5.42 -1.30 -1.71
CA ASP A 24 -4.87 -0.15 -2.40
C ASP A 24 -4.42 0.88 -1.39
N PHE A 25 -3.20 1.35 -1.57
CA PHE A 25 -2.63 2.46 -0.81
C PHE A 25 -2.39 3.63 -1.74
N VAL A 26 -3.08 4.73 -1.49
CA VAL A 26 -2.83 6.01 -2.15
C VAL A 26 -2.03 6.88 -1.18
N VAL A 27 -0.80 7.19 -1.55
CA VAL A 27 0.07 8.10 -0.80
C VAL A 27 0.15 9.41 -1.56
N THR A 28 -0.40 10.47 -0.98
CA THR A 28 -0.37 11.82 -1.54
C THR A 28 0.63 12.68 -0.76
N PRO A 29 1.86 12.88 -1.26
CA PRO A 29 2.89 13.65 -0.58
C PRO A 29 2.63 15.16 -0.66
N GLN A 30 3.17 15.92 0.30
CA GLN A 30 3.30 17.38 0.15
C GLN A 30 4.33 17.73 -0.94
N PRO A 31 4.27 18.94 -1.55
CA PRO A 31 5.24 19.35 -2.55
C PRO A 31 6.69 19.22 -2.08
N GLY A 32 7.52 18.58 -2.90
CA GLY A 32 8.96 18.39 -2.64
C GLY A 32 9.31 17.01 -2.06
N PHE A 33 8.37 16.29 -1.47
CA PHE A 33 8.57 14.93 -0.98
C PHE A 33 8.27 13.91 -2.10
N ASP A 34 9.18 12.96 -2.28
CA ASP A 34 9.15 11.94 -3.33
C ASP A 34 9.08 10.55 -2.70
N PRO A 35 7.87 10.03 -2.43
CA PRO A 35 7.71 8.82 -1.64
C PRO A 35 7.98 7.56 -2.46
N VAL A 36 8.80 6.67 -1.91
CA VAL A 36 8.84 5.27 -2.32
C VAL A 36 7.97 4.49 -1.37
N VAL A 37 6.97 3.78 -1.89
CA VAL A 37 6.00 3.05 -1.08
C VAL A 37 6.15 1.57 -1.36
N TYR A 38 6.28 0.76 -0.31
CA TYR A 38 6.41 -0.69 -0.49
C TYR A 38 5.85 -1.47 0.69
N ALA A 39 5.44 -2.70 0.41
CA ALA A 39 4.85 -3.63 1.36
C ALA A 39 5.76 -4.84 1.54
N LEU A 40 6.05 -5.19 2.80
CA LEU A 40 6.84 -6.37 3.16
C LEU A 40 5.98 -7.43 3.86
N SER A 41 6.35 -8.70 3.67
CA SER A 41 5.72 -9.83 4.35
C SER A 41 6.14 -9.96 5.81
N GLU A 42 7.26 -9.39 6.20
CA GLU A 42 7.83 -9.47 7.55
C GLU A 42 8.51 -8.14 7.92
N LEU A 43 8.94 -7.99 9.17
CA LEU A 43 9.79 -6.87 9.59
C LEU A 43 11.23 -7.10 9.09
N ASP A 44 12.00 -6.01 8.99
CA ASP A 44 13.46 -5.98 8.76
C ASP A 44 13.96 -6.25 7.32
N ASP A 45 15.25 -5.93 7.12
CA ASP A 45 15.98 -6.12 5.87
C ASP A 45 16.02 -7.60 5.47
N GLY A 46 15.67 -7.88 4.20
CA GLY A 46 15.64 -9.23 3.64
C GLY A 46 14.25 -9.88 3.65
N ALA A 47 13.23 -9.21 4.23
CA ALA A 47 11.85 -9.64 4.08
C ALA A 47 11.39 -9.60 2.61
N THR A 48 10.44 -10.47 2.27
CA THR A 48 9.90 -10.54 0.91
C THR A 48 9.11 -9.28 0.60
N CYS A 49 9.52 -8.55 -0.44
CA CYS A 49 8.73 -7.47 -1.00
C CYS A 49 7.49 -8.05 -1.70
N VAL A 50 6.31 -7.61 -1.26
CA VAL A 50 5.02 -8.08 -1.75
C VAL A 50 4.49 -7.16 -2.84
N ALA A 51 4.73 -5.85 -2.70
CA ALA A 51 4.45 -4.85 -3.70
C ALA A 51 5.34 -3.62 -3.45
N ALA A 52 5.69 -2.88 -4.51
CA ALA A 52 6.38 -1.60 -4.40
C ALA A 52 6.00 -0.67 -5.55
N ILE A 53 6.02 0.64 -5.30
CA ILE A 53 5.74 1.68 -6.28
C ILE A 53 6.63 2.92 -6.01
N ASP A 54 7.07 3.53 -7.11
CA ASP A 54 7.93 4.73 -7.20
C ASP A 54 7.84 5.21 -8.65
N THR A 55 6.65 5.69 -9.05
CA THR A 55 6.32 5.94 -10.47
C THR A 55 6.51 7.39 -10.86
N PHE A 56 6.12 8.29 -9.97
CA PHE A 56 6.08 9.72 -10.21
C PHE A 56 7.10 10.43 -9.31
N GLY A 57 7.48 11.64 -9.71
CA GLY A 57 8.42 12.42 -8.92
C GLY A 57 7.74 13.18 -7.78
N ALA A 58 8.59 13.92 -7.05
CA ALA A 58 8.20 14.72 -5.89
C ALA A 58 6.86 15.48 -6.01
N GLY A 59 6.00 15.30 -5.00
CA GLY A 59 4.70 15.95 -4.90
C GLY A 59 3.56 15.27 -5.69
N ALA A 60 3.84 14.22 -6.45
CA ALA A 60 2.82 13.42 -7.13
C ALA A 60 2.40 12.22 -6.27
N ALA A 61 1.14 11.80 -6.40
CA ALA A 61 0.60 10.69 -5.62
C ALA A 61 1.04 9.35 -6.19
N GLU A 62 1.38 8.42 -5.28
CA GLU A 62 1.67 7.03 -5.60
C GLU A 62 0.46 6.14 -5.27
N LEU A 63 0.18 5.17 -6.15
CA LEU A 63 -0.87 4.17 -5.95
C LEU A 63 -0.23 2.78 -5.95
N LEU A 64 -0.20 2.16 -4.78
CA LEU A 64 0.29 0.80 -4.60
C LEU A 64 -0.88 -0.18 -4.53
N HIS A 65 -0.91 -1.10 -5.47
CA HIS A 65 -1.82 -2.25 -5.46
C HIS A 65 -1.14 -3.44 -4.78
N VAL A 66 -1.76 -3.99 -3.74
CA VAL A 66 -1.34 -5.26 -3.12
C VAL A 66 -2.36 -6.33 -3.51
N GLU A 67 -1.96 -7.28 -4.34
CA GLU A 67 -2.86 -8.28 -4.97
C GLU A 67 -3.07 -9.59 -4.18
N GLU A 68 -4.03 -10.38 -4.67
CA GLU A 68 -4.76 -11.50 -4.04
C GLU A 68 -3.93 -12.73 -3.60
N GLN A 69 -2.60 -12.69 -3.66
CA GLN A 69 -1.75 -13.81 -3.23
C GLN A 69 -1.28 -13.71 -1.77
N LEU A 70 -1.95 -12.87 -0.96
CA LEU A 70 -1.65 -12.77 0.46
C LEU A 70 -2.01 -14.06 1.21
N ILE A 71 -1.17 -14.44 2.15
CA ILE A 71 -1.35 -15.64 2.97
C ILE A 71 -2.35 -15.31 4.08
N PRO A 72 -3.50 -16.02 4.15
CA PRO A 72 -4.47 -15.79 5.23
C PRO A 72 -3.86 -15.99 6.62
N GLY A 73 -4.18 -15.08 7.53
CA GLY A 73 -3.63 -15.02 8.89
C GLY A 73 -2.24 -14.35 8.98
N HIS A 74 -1.59 -14.06 7.86
CA HIS A 74 -0.27 -13.44 7.83
C HIS A 74 -0.35 -11.92 7.98
N ARG A 75 0.64 -11.34 8.66
CA ARG A 75 0.74 -9.89 8.90
C ARG A 75 1.70 -9.27 7.89
N TYR A 76 1.30 -8.12 7.35
CA TYR A 76 2.06 -7.36 6.36
C TYR A 76 2.26 -5.92 6.82
N TYR A 77 3.27 -5.28 6.23
CA TYR A 77 3.85 -4.03 6.72
C TYR A 77 4.06 -3.07 5.56
N LEU A 78 3.45 -1.89 5.60
CA LEU A 78 3.63 -0.83 4.61
C LEU A 78 4.70 0.15 5.09
N TYR A 79 5.68 0.38 4.26
CA TYR A 79 6.75 1.34 4.48
C TYR A 79 6.66 2.48 3.48
N ILE A 80 7.02 3.68 3.95
CA ILE A 80 7.27 4.85 3.10
C ILE A 80 8.71 5.29 3.34
N ASP A 81 9.44 5.51 2.26
CA ASP A 81 10.79 6.05 2.23
C ASP A 81 10.86 7.21 1.22
N SER A 82 12.03 7.81 1.03
CA SER A 82 12.25 8.74 -0.08
C SER A 82 13.52 8.46 -0.86
N ARG A 83 13.41 8.53 -2.19
CA ARG A 83 14.56 8.55 -3.09
C ARG A 83 15.05 9.94 -3.44
N ASN A 84 14.35 10.99 -3.01
CA ASN A 84 14.81 12.35 -3.25
C ASN A 84 15.88 12.75 -2.23
N SER A 85 17.15 12.71 -2.65
CA SER A 85 18.28 13.14 -1.83
C SER A 85 18.20 14.58 -1.29
N ALA A 86 17.36 15.43 -1.89
CA ALA A 86 17.11 16.80 -1.43
C ALA A 86 15.93 16.92 -0.43
N ALA A 87 15.11 15.88 -0.29
CA ALA A 87 13.95 15.83 0.60
C ALA A 87 13.80 14.42 1.18
N LEU A 88 14.69 14.08 2.11
CA LEU A 88 14.73 12.78 2.80
C LEU A 88 13.60 12.59 3.82
N GLU A 89 12.77 13.63 4.03
CA GLU A 89 11.60 13.62 4.90
C GLU A 89 10.49 14.49 4.29
N GLY A 90 9.25 14.20 4.66
CA GLY A 90 8.11 15.00 4.24
C GLY A 90 6.79 14.46 4.77
N ASP A 91 5.78 15.33 4.77
CA ASP A 91 4.42 14.97 5.15
C ASP A 91 3.67 14.34 3.97
N PHE A 92 2.71 13.48 4.27
CA PHE A 92 1.82 12.84 3.29
C PHE A 92 0.43 12.58 3.88
N ASN A 93 -0.54 12.39 3.00
CA ASN A 93 -1.83 11.78 3.34
C ASN A 93 -1.85 10.34 2.85
N LEU A 94 -2.29 9.42 3.70
CA LEU A 94 -2.48 8.01 3.35
C LEU A 94 -3.97 7.71 3.28
N PHE A 95 -4.42 7.22 2.12
CA PHE A 95 -5.74 6.63 1.96
C PHE A 95 -5.59 5.14 1.68
N VAL A 96 -6.29 4.32 2.46
CA VAL A 96 -6.28 2.86 2.33
C VAL A 96 -7.67 2.41 1.92
N SER A 97 -7.78 1.71 0.80
CA SER A 97 -9.03 1.17 0.29
C SER A 97 -8.90 -0.29 -0.08
N THR A 98 -10.06 -0.92 -0.21
CA THR A 98 -10.16 -2.35 -0.40
C THR A 98 -11.33 -2.64 -1.32
N PHE A 99 -11.16 -3.57 -2.26
CA PHE A 99 -12.21 -3.91 -3.23
C PHE A 99 -12.91 -5.20 -2.83
N ILE A 100 -14.19 -5.08 -2.56
CA ILE A 100 -15.04 -6.25 -2.33
C ILE A 100 -15.58 -6.66 -3.70
N SER A 101 -15.04 -7.74 -4.26
CA SER A 101 -15.60 -8.35 -5.46
C SER A 101 -17.03 -8.81 -5.16
N VAL A 102 -17.99 -8.23 -5.89
CA VAL A 102 -19.40 -8.66 -5.85
C VAL A 102 -19.73 -9.40 -7.13
N GLU A 103 -20.36 -10.56 -7.00
CA GLU A 103 -20.94 -11.24 -8.16
C GLU A 103 -22.22 -10.49 -8.57
N LEU A 104 -22.22 -9.97 -9.80
CA LEU A 104 -23.39 -9.30 -10.37
C LEU A 104 -24.47 -10.36 -10.62
N GLN A 105 -25.44 -10.45 -9.73
CA GLN A 105 -26.65 -11.22 -9.99
C GLN A 105 -27.39 -10.53 -11.14
N SER A 106 -27.66 -11.28 -12.21
CA SER A 106 -28.28 -10.79 -13.44
C SER A 106 -29.39 -9.79 -13.19
N PHE A 107 -29.36 -8.65 -13.89
CA PHE A 107 -30.49 -7.72 -13.95
C PHE A 107 -30.98 -7.57 -15.39
N THR A 108 -32.28 -7.32 -15.54
CA THR A 108 -32.91 -6.98 -16.80
C THR A 108 -33.36 -5.52 -16.72
N ILE A 109 -33.09 -4.74 -17.77
CA ILE A 109 -33.73 -3.43 -17.97
C ILE A 109 -34.89 -3.69 -18.94
N ASP A 110 -36.11 -3.34 -18.55
CA ASP A 110 -37.27 -3.29 -19.45
C ASP A 110 -37.22 -2.06 -20.38
#